data_AF-A0A1Q3CEQ5-F1
#
_entry.id   AF-A0A1Q3CEQ5-F1
#
_cell.length_a   1.000
_cell.length_b   1.000
_cell.length_c   1.000
_cell.angle_alpha   90.00
_cell.angle_beta   90.00
_cell.angle_gamma   90.00
#
_symmetry.space_group_name_H-M   'P 1'
#
loop_
_entity.id
_entity.type
_entity.pdbx_description
1 polymer ?
#
loop_
_entity_poly.entity_id
_entity_poly.type
_entity_poly.pdbx_seq_one_letter_code
_entity_poly.pdbx_strand_id
1 'polypeptide(L)'
;STFSLEKSVCNHGLFMMAPNLWIPSIETLKRPLRLADSITCVIVSISHLPNRTFLIVKVHDTQLVSSQDQQAILVCIDHALLYIPQVARMLRISERDERSLRDFQVHAAAKERGFGRIFRSPSLFKERIEEKTSIIIPGNTNKCANASSNFQLSNSRVQSMGNFPSPRELASLDKDFLNECCIGYRIRNIVKLAKDVESGRLNLNKFEEAIDAASYENVLSRLKKIKGLGTFACANVLMCIGFYQMVPIDTETFRH
;
A
#
# COMPACT_ATOMS: atom_id res chain seq x y z
N SER A 1 -3.08 -14.98 19.50
CA SER A 1 -2.39 -14.19 18.47
C SER A 1 -1.38 -13.28 19.15
N THR A 2 -0.13 -13.26 18.69
CA THR A 2 0.99 -12.43 19.19
C THR A 2 1.19 -11.16 18.35
N PHE A 3 0.15 -10.72 17.65
CA PHE A 3 0.21 -9.54 16.80
C PHE A 3 0.60 -8.29 17.62
N SER A 4 1.46 -7.45 17.05
CA SER A 4 1.80 -6.13 17.58
C SER A 4 1.72 -5.14 16.43
N LEU A 5 0.91 -4.10 16.58
CA LEU A 5 0.75 -3.07 15.56
C LEU A 5 2.06 -2.33 15.32
N GLU A 6 2.73 -1.90 16.39
CA GLU A 6 4.01 -1.21 16.32
C GLU A 6 5.03 -2.03 15.53
N LYS A 7 5.27 -3.30 15.88
CA LYS A 7 6.21 -4.16 15.15
C LYS A 7 5.81 -4.40 13.69
N SER A 8 4.51 -4.40 13.41
CA SER A 8 4.00 -4.61 12.06
C SER A 8 4.13 -3.37 11.18
N VAL A 9 4.04 -2.17 11.75
CA VAL A 9 4.10 -0.88 11.04
C VAL A 9 5.53 -0.34 10.99
N CYS A 10 6.27 -0.43 12.10
CA CYS A 10 7.60 0.15 12.29
C CYS A 10 8.75 -0.80 11.94
N ASN A 11 8.50 -1.78 11.08
CA ASN A 11 9.51 -2.76 10.63
C ASN A 11 10.49 -2.22 9.58
N HIS A 12 10.12 -1.18 8.83
CA HIS A 12 10.97 -0.51 7.84
C HIS A 12 10.45 0.92 7.56
N GLY A 13 11.14 1.69 6.72
CA GLY A 13 10.90 3.13 6.58
C GLY A 13 9.53 3.60 6.06
N LEU A 14 8.64 2.71 5.57
CA LEU A 14 7.36 3.12 4.96
C LEU A 14 6.42 3.86 5.91
N PHE A 15 6.46 3.60 7.23
CA PHE A 15 5.60 4.31 8.19
C PHE A 15 6.00 5.79 8.37
N MET A 16 7.24 6.15 8.04
CA MET A 16 7.74 7.52 8.09
C MET A 16 7.43 8.32 6.81
N MET A 17 6.91 7.65 5.78
CA MET A 17 6.61 8.26 4.50
C MET A 17 5.15 8.68 4.42
N ALA A 18 4.90 9.91 3.98
CA ALA A 18 3.55 10.38 3.71
C ALA A 18 2.81 9.41 2.76
N PRO A 19 1.51 9.17 2.97
CA PRO A 19 0.64 9.82 3.94
C PRO A 19 0.54 9.07 5.29
N ASN A 20 1.46 8.13 5.57
CA ASN A 20 1.50 7.47 6.87
C ASN A 20 1.99 8.44 7.94
N LEU A 21 1.30 8.46 9.08
CA LEU A 21 1.71 9.16 10.29
C LEU A 21 1.62 8.18 11.45
N TRP A 22 2.76 7.64 11.86
CA TRP A 22 2.86 6.90 13.12
C TRP A 22 2.92 7.87 14.29
N ILE A 23 2.08 7.66 15.31
CA ILE A 23 2.02 8.47 16.53
C ILE A 23 2.51 7.61 17.70
N PRO A 24 3.80 7.71 18.09
CA PRO A 24 4.41 6.80 19.06
C PRO A 24 3.74 6.83 20.45
N SER A 25 3.32 8.02 20.91
CA SER A 25 2.76 8.20 22.26
C SER A 25 1.46 7.45 22.51
N ILE A 26 0.73 7.07 21.45
CA ILE A 26 -0.54 6.35 21.52
C ILE A 26 -0.54 5.11 20.60
N GLU A 27 0.64 4.69 20.13
CA GLU A 27 0.84 3.53 19.24
C GLU A 27 -0.19 3.44 18.10
N THR A 28 -0.41 4.55 17.41
CA THR A 28 -1.49 4.69 16.41
C THR A 28 -0.94 5.06 15.05
N LEU A 29 -1.36 4.32 14.02
CA LEU A 29 -1.15 4.69 12.63
C LEU A 29 -2.33 5.55 12.15
N LYS A 30 -2.05 6.80 11.79
CA LYS A 30 -3.01 7.71 11.15
C LYS A 30 -2.68 7.85 9.66
N ARG A 31 -3.68 7.68 8.80
CA ARG A 31 -3.51 7.84 7.34
C ARG A 31 -4.86 7.99 6.63
N PRO A 32 -4.91 8.49 5.39
CA PRO A 32 -6.10 8.40 4.57
C PRO A 32 -6.26 6.98 4.02
N LEU A 33 -7.50 6.50 3.98
CA LEU A 33 -7.93 5.30 3.25
C LEU A 33 -9.08 5.65 2.31
N ARG A 34 -9.22 4.85 1.25
CA ARG A 34 -10.22 5.10 0.20
C ARG A 34 -11.52 4.35 0.49
N LEU A 35 -12.65 4.98 0.20
CA LEU A 35 -13.98 4.36 0.31
C LEU A 35 -14.28 3.46 -0.90
N ALA A 36 -15.42 2.76 -0.88
CA ALA A 36 -15.79 1.80 -1.91
C ALA A 36 -15.96 2.45 -3.31
N ASP A 37 -16.33 3.72 -3.35
CA ASP A 37 -16.47 4.51 -4.59
C ASP A 37 -15.15 4.76 -5.33
N SER A 38 -14.01 4.40 -4.72
CA SER A 38 -12.66 4.59 -5.24
C SER A 38 -12.27 6.06 -5.48
N ILE A 39 -13.00 7.02 -4.92
CA ILE A 39 -12.77 8.45 -5.07
C ILE A 39 -12.64 9.09 -3.70
N THR A 40 -13.63 8.87 -2.83
CA THR A 40 -13.69 9.50 -1.52
C THR A 40 -12.62 8.90 -0.62
N CYS A 41 -11.92 9.77 0.10
CA CYS A 41 -10.90 9.38 1.08
C CYS A 41 -11.33 9.85 2.47
N VAL A 42 -11.15 8.99 3.46
CA VAL A 42 -11.40 9.29 4.87
C VAL A 42 -10.11 9.13 5.66
N ILE A 43 -9.92 9.98 6.66
CA ILE A 43 -8.83 9.80 7.61
C ILE A 43 -9.20 8.68 8.58
N VAL A 44 -8.28 7.75 8.79
CA VAL A 44 -8.43 6.69 9.78
C VAL A 44 -7.32 6.75 10.80
N SER A 45 -7.63 6.35 12.03
CA SER A 45 -6.66 6.00 13.07
C SER A 45 -6.78 4.52 13.37
N ILE A 46 -5.69 3.79 13.24
CA ILE A 46 -5.59 2.36 13.51
C ILE A 46 -4.74 2.19 14.76
N SER A 47 -5.30 1.56 15.79
CA SER A 47 -4.64 1.33 17.07
C SER A 47 -4.86 -0.09 17.55
N HIS A 48 -3.92 -0.62 18.31
CA HIS A 48 -4.02 -1.94 18.92
C HIS A 48 -3.87 -1.80 20.44
N LEU A 49 -4.97 -1.95 21.17
CA LEU A 49 -4.92 -1.86 22.63
C LEU A 49 -4.20 -3.09 23.22
N PRO A 50 -3.43 -2.93 24.31
CA PRO A 50 -2.79 -4.04 25.00
C PRO A 50 -3.80 -5.15 25.34
N ASN A 51 -3.38 -6.40 25.17
CA ASN A 51 -4.15 -7.62 25.45
C ASN A 51 -5.45 -7.80 24.65
N ARG A 52 -5.69 -7.00 23.59
CA ARG A 52 -6.81 -7.23 22.67
C ARG A 52 -6.38 -8.12 21.50
N THR A 53 -7.30 -8.94 21.01
CA THR A 53 -7.11 -9.77 19.81
C THR A 53 -7.57 -9.08 18.54
N PHE A 54 -8.07 -7.85 18.64
CA PHE A 54 -8.62 -7.07 17.54
C PHE A 54 -7.99 -5.68 17.48
N LEU A 55 -8.06 -5.08 16.28
CA LEU A 55 -7.67 -3.70 16.03
C LEU A 55 -8.87 -2.77 16.19
N ILE A 56 -8.61 -1.54 16.60
CA ILE A 56 -9.58 -0.46 16.58
C ILE A 56 -9.23 0.43 15.39
N VAL A 57 -10.18 0.58 14.47
CA VAL A 57 -10.09 1.53 13.35
C VAL A 57 -11.14 2.60 13.56
N LYS A 58 -10.69 3.81 13.89
CA LYS A 58 -11.55 4.98 14.01
C LYS A 58 -11.53 5.75 12.70
N VAL A 59 -12.69 5.88 12.07
CA VAL A 59 -12.88 6.74 10.90
C VAL A 59 -13.24 8.15 11.41
N HIS A 60 -12.57 9.17 10.89
CA HIS A 60 -12.79 10.56 11.27
C HIS A 60 -13.67 11.27 10.23
N ASP A 61 -14.24 12.41 10.62
CA ASP A 61 -15.00 13.31 9.74
C ASP A 61 -16.24 12.68 9.06
N THR A 62 -16.74 11.57 9.61
CA THR A 62 -18.02 10.95 9.23
C THR A 62 -18.71 10.37 10.46
N GLN A 63 -20.04 10.41 10.49
CA GLN A 63 -20.83 9.78 11.56
C GLN A 63 -21.36 8.39 11.19
N LEU A 64 -21.41 8.07 9.90
CA LEU A 64 -21.96 6.82 9.37
C LEU A 64 -21.02 6.29 8.29
N VAL A 65 -20.57 5.05 8.45
CA VAL A 65 -19.78 4.32 7.46
C VAL A 65 -20.67 3.21 6.93
N SER A 66 -20.99 3.24 5.64
CA SER A 66 -21.84 2.23 4.99
C SER A 66 -21.21 0.83 5.11
N SER A 67 -22.00 -0.23 5.02
CA SER A 67 -21.46 -1.61 5.04
C SER A 67 -20.44 -1.87 3.92
N GLN A 68 -20.63 -1.24 2.76
CA GLN A 68 -19.69 -1.33 1.63
C GLN A 68 -18.36 -0.65 1.94
N ASP A 69 -18.40 0.53 2.56
CA ASP A 69 -17.20 1.27 2.97
C ASP A 69 -16.47 0.57 4.12
N GLN A 70 -17.22 -0.05 5.04
CA GLN A 70 -16.64 -0.92 6.07
C GLN A 70 -15.92 -2.11 5.44
N GLN A 71 -16.46 -2.74 4.39
CA GLN A 71 -15.76 -3.82 3.68
C GLN A 71 -14.49 -3.30 2.97
N ALA A 72 -14.55 -2.11 2.36
CA ALA A 72 -13.38 -1.50 1.71
C ALA A 72 -12.24 -1.15 2.70
N ILE A 73 -12.58 -0.79 3.95
CA ILE A 73 -11.62 -0.39 4.99
C ILE A 73 -11.17 -1.59 5.84
N LEU A 74 -12.13 -2.35 6.39
CA LEU A 74 -11.99 -3.17 7.60
C LEU A 74 -12.15 -4.69 7.40
N VAL A 75 -13.11 -5.15 6.60
CA VAL A 75 -13.70 -6.50 6.82
C VAL A 75 -13.44 -7.52 5.70
N CYS A 76 -12.65 -8.56 6.03
CA CYS A 76 -12.88 -9.93 5.56
C CYS A 76 -13.58 -10.66 6.71
N ILE A 77 -14.90 -10.76 6.67
CA ILE A 77 -15.64 -11.76 7.43
C ILE A 77 -16.12 -12.76 6.37
N ASP A 78 -15.73 -14.01 6.56
CA ASP A 78 -16.16 -15.20 5.83
C ASP A 78 -15.93 -15.18 4.30
N HIS A 79 -14.75 -15.70 3.89
CA HIS A 79 -14.45 -16.49 2.68
C HIS A 79 -15.10 -16.18 1.30
N ALA A 80 -15.83 -15.08 1.10
CA ALA A 80 -16.75 -14.96 -0.04
C ALA A 80 -16.78 -13.60 -0.74
N LEU A 81 -15.85 -12.67 -0.46
CA LEU A 81 -15.77 -11.43 -1.24
C LEU A 81 -14.36 -11.15 -1.77
N LEU A 82 -14.34 -10.84 -3.07
CA LEU A 82 -13.24 -10.66 -4.03
C LEU A 82 -12.37 -9.41 -3.74
N TYR A 83 -12.19 -9.02 -2.48
CA TYR A 83 -11.51 -7.79 -2.10
C TYR A 83 -10.76 -7.96 -0.78
N ILE A 84 -9.44 -7.69 -0.78
CA ILE A 84 -8.66 -7.62 0.45
C ILE A 84 -8.83 -6.22 1.06
N PRO A 85 -9.42 -6.08 2.26
CA PRO A 85 -9.59 -4.78 2.91
C PRO A 85 -8.24 -4.10 3.09
N GLN A 86 -8.22 -2.78 2.93
CA GLN A 86 -6.99 -2.01 2.96
C GLN A 86 -6.20 -2.23 4.25
N VAL A 87 -6.85 -2.30 5.42
CA VAL A 87 -6.17 -2.50 6.71
C VAL A 87 -5.57 -3.91 6.81
N ALA A 88 -6.32 -4.95 6.45
CA ALA A 88 -5.84 -6.33 6.48
C ALA A 88 -4.62 -6.52 5.54
N ARG A 89 -4.69 -5.93 4.34
CA ARG A 89 -3.58 -5.89 3.39
C ARG A 89 -2.34 -5.22 3.99
N MET A 90 -2.48 -3.98 4.47
CA MET A 90 -1.37 -3.17 4.96
C MET A 90 -0.62 -3.87 6.11
N LEU A 91 -1.38 -4.49 7.01
CA LEU A 91 -0.86 -5.06 8.25
C LEU A 91 -0.55 -6.56 8.17
N ARG A 92 -0.79 -7.19 7.01
CA ARG A 92 -0.60 -8.64 6.80
C ARG A 92 -1.37 -9.47 7.82
N ILE A 93 -2.68 -9.25 7.91
CA ILE A 93 -3.57 -9.92 8.87
C ILE A 93 -4.47 -10.88 8.08
N SER A 94 -3.90 -12.01 7.69
CA SER A 94 -4.62 -13.15 7.09
C SER A 94 -4.06 -14.46 7.62
N GLU A 95 -4.83 -15.55 7.55
CA GLU A 95 -4.34 -16.88 7.98
C GLU A 95 -3.07 -17.29 7.22
N ARG A 96 -2.97 -16.90 5.95
CA ARG A 96 -1.78 -17.14 5.14
C ARG A 96 -0.58 -16.38 5.69
N ASP A 97 -0.75 -15.12 6.06
CA ASP A 97 0.34 -14.36 6.68
C ASP A 97 0.79 -14.99 7.99
N GLU A 98 -0.15 -15.50 8.81
CA GLU A 98 0.19 -16.25 10.02
C GLU A 98 0.97 -17.54 9.71
N ARG A 99 0.64 -18.26 8.63
CA ARG A 99 1.41 -19.43 8.18
C ARG A 99 2.83 -19.03 7.78
N SER A 100 2.98 -18.04 6.90
CA SER A 100 4.31 -17.56 6.48
C SER A 100 5.17 -17.06 7.63
N LEU A 101 4.56 -16.46 8.66
CA LEU A 101 5.29 -16.03 9.86
C LEU A 101 5.76 -17.20 10.71
N ARG A 102 4.94 -18.25 10.87
CA ARG A 102 5.36 -19.46 11.58
C ARG A 102 6.54 -20.12 10.87
N ASP A 103 6.50 -20.18 9.54
CA ASP A 103 7.59 -20.71 8.73
C ASP A 103 8.87 -19.86 8.86
N PHE A 104 8.75 -18.54 8.97
CA PHE A 104 9.91 -17.63 9.14
C PHE A 104 10.48 -17.63 10.57
N GLN A 105 9.63 -17.83 11.58
CA GLN A 105 10.03 -17.84 12.99
C GLN A 105 10.82 -19.09 13.42
N VAL A 106 11.13 -20.00 12.48
CA VAL A 106 12.15 -21.04 12.67
C VAL A 106 13.54 -20.43 12.98
N HIS A 107 13.78 -19.18 12.59
CA HIS A 107 14.98 -18.43 12.97
C HIS A 107 14.81 -17.77 14.35
N ALA A 108 15.56 -18.24 15.35
CA ALA A 108 15.45 -17.79 16.74
C ALA A 108 15.59 -16.26 16.91
N ALA A 109 16.57 -15.64 16.23
CA ALA A 109 16.79 -14.19 16.28
C ALA A 109 15.63 -13.39 15.66
N ALA A 110 14.98 -13.92 14.61
CA ALA A 110 13.81 -13.29 14.00
C ALA A 110 12.60 -13.37 14.95
N LYS A 111 12.43 -14.51 15.61
CA LYS A 111 11.37 -14.72 16.61
C LYS A 111 11.51 -13.79 17.81
N GLU A 112 12.71 -13.67 18.38
CA GLU A 112 13.00 -12.80 19.52
C GLU A 112 12.70 -11.32 19.20
N ARG A 113 13.13 -10.85 18.03
CA ARG A 113 12.92 -9.47 17.59
C ARG A 113 11.49 -9.22 17.10
N GLY A 114 10.71 -10.26 16.83
CA GLY A 114 9.36 -10.16 16.28
C GLY A 114 9.34 -9.75 14.79
N PHE A 115 10.38 -10.13 14.05
CA PHE A 115 10.48 -9.90 12.60
C PHE A 115 9.61 -10.89 11.81
N GLY A 116 9.26 -10.49 10.59
CA GLY A 116 8.62 -11.36 9.59
C GLY A 116 7.37 -10.77 8.94
N ARG A 117 6.68 -9.83 9.60
CA ARG A 117 5.62 -9.05 8.94
C ARG A 117 6.25 -7.89 8.19
N ILE A 118 5.73 -7.61 7.00
CA ILE A 118 6.15 -6.50 6.15
C ILE A 118 4.95 -5.58 5.92
N PHE A 119 5.04 -4.35 6.42
CA PHE A 119 4.05 -3.29 6.19
C PHE A 119 3.94 -2.93 4.71
N ARG A 120 2.74 -2.60 4.24
CA ARG A 120 2.43 -2.42 2.81
C ARG A 120 1.62 -1.20 2.52
N SER A 121 1.50 -0.90 1.22
CA SER A 121 0.50 0.02 0.74
C SER A 121 -0.90 -0.63 0.77
N PRO A 122 -1.96 0.18 0.88
CA PRO A 122 -3.35 -0.31 0.93
C PRO A 122 -3.83 -0.89 -0.40
N SER A 123 -3.06 -0.77 -1.49
CA SER A 123 -3.35 -1.37 -2.79
C SER A 123 -2.07 -1.72 -3.53
N LEU A 124 -2.12 -2.76 -4.37
CA LEU A 124 -1.03 -3.13 -5.28
C LEU A 124 -0.72 -2.05 -6.32
N PHE A 125 -1.73 -1.27 -6.69
CA PHE A 125 -1.55 -0.20 -7.66
C PHE A 125 -0.56 0.86 -7.15
N LYS A 126 -0.71 1.26 -5.89
CA LYS A 126 0.20 2.21 -5.25
C LYS A 126 1.63 1.66 -5.21
N GLU A 127 1.80 0.42 -4.72
CA GLU A 127 3.09 -0.27 -4.69
C GLU A 127 3.77 -0.29 -6.06
N ARG A 128 3.01 -0.57 -7.13
CA ARG A 128 3.52 -0.63 -8.49
C ARG A 128 3.98 0.72 -9.02
N ILE A 129 3.36 1.82 -8.61
CA ILE A 129 3.78 3.16 -9.05
C ILE A 129 4.97 3.66 -8.24
N GLU A 130 4.97 3.47 -6.92
CA GLU A 130 6.10 3.83 -6.07
C GLU A 130 7.38 3.12 -6.53
N GLU A 131 7.28 1.83 -6.88
CA GLU A 131 8.39 1.05 -7.43
C GLU A 131 8.88 1.59 -8.79
N LYS A 132 7.97 1.84 -9.73
CA LYS A 132 8.33 2.30 -11.09
C LYS A 132 9.04 3.65 -11.13
N THR A 133 8.85 4.46 -10.10
CA THR A 133 9.22 5.86 -10.16
C THR A 133 10.35 6.21 -9.20
N SER A 134 10.53 5.46 -8.11
CA SER A 134 11.26 5.94 -6.93
C SER A 134 10.73 7.30 -6.45
N ILE A 135 9.52 7.70 -6.89
CA ILE A 135 8.89 8.98 -6.59
C ILE A 135 7.77 8.69 -5.62
N ILE A 136 7.91 9.27 -4.44
CA ILE A 136 6.79 9.48 -3.53
C ILE A 136 5.90 10.53 -4.21
N ILE A 137 4.83 10.11 -4.87
CA ILE A 137 3.81 11.07 -5.32
C ILE A 137 3.11 11.55 -4.04
N PRO A 138 3.26 12.83 -3.65
CA PRO A 138 2.56 13.33 -2.47
C PRO A 138 1.06 13.17 -2.71
N GLY A 139 0.31 12.64 -1.74
CA GLY A 139 -1.11 12.34 -1.90
C GLY A 139 -2.03 13.55 -2.11
N ASN A 140 -1.47 14.72 -2.37
CA ASN A 140 -2.23 15.93 -2.61
C ASN A 140 -2.39 16.10 -4.13
N THR A 141 -3.43 15.51 -4.70
CA THR A 141 -3.83 15.70 -6.11
C THR A 141 -4.10 17.16 -6.45
N ASN A 142 -4.26 18.04 -5.45
CA ASN A 142 -4.38 19.49 -5.62
C ASN A 142 -3.05 20.26 -5.61
N LYS A 143 -1.88 19.59 -5.45
CA LYS A 143 -0.56 20.27 -5.33
C LYS A 143 0.61 19.62 -6.09
N CYS A 144 0.38 18.64 -6.97
CA CYS A 144 1.45 18.21 -7.87
C CYS A 144 1.92 19.31 -8.87
N ALA A 145 1.30 20.49 -8.85
CA ALA A 145 1.78 21.71 -9.50
C ALA A 145 2.98 22.40 -8.80
N ASN A 146 3.33 22.06 -7.54
CA ASN A 146 4.37 22.78 -6.79
C ASN A 146 5.57 21.90 -6.39
N ALA A 147 6.02 21.02 -7.27
CA ALA A 147 7.29 20.32 -7.10
C ALA A 147 8.47 21.15 -7.66
N SER A 148 8.62 22.40 -7.23
CA SER A 148 9.86 23.20 -7.36
C SER A 148 9.75 24.48 -6.53
N SER A 149 9.84 24.36 -5.20
CA SER A 149 10.46 25.38 -4.33
C SER A 149 10.13 25.12 -2.86
N ASN A 150 11.17 24.96 -2.06
CA ASN A 150 11.33 25.46 -0.68
C ASN A 150 10.08 25.57 0.21
N PHE A 151 10.10 24.75 1.26
CA PHE A 151 9.64 25.03 2.62
C PHE A 151 9.22 26.49 2.89
N GLN A 152 7.92 26.73 3.11
CA GLN A 152 7.46 27.76 4.04
C GLN A 152 6.27 27.23 4.86
N LEU A 153 6.53 27.08 6.16
CA LEU A 153 5.51 27.12 7.21
C LEU A 153 4.69 28.40 7.00
N SER A 154 3.40 28.27 6.74
CA SER A 154 2.43 29.33 6.99
C SER A 154 1.33 28.79 7.89
N ASN A 155 1.29 29.33 9.10
CA ASN A 155 0.26 29.12 10.12
C ASN A 155 -1.14 29.44 9.55
N SER A 156 -1.92 28.42 9.24
CA SER A 156 -3.33 28.25 9.60
C SER A 156 -4.02 27.23 8.69
N ARG A 157 -4.91 26.43 9.31
CA ARG A 157 -5.91 25.52 8.71
C ARG A 157 -5.38 24.16 8.25
N VAL A 158 -5.88 23.13 8.95
CA VAL A 158 -5.85 21.69 8.64
C VAL A 158 -5.23 21.38 7.27
N GLN A 159 -3.97 20.94 7.26
CA GLN A 159 -3.42 20.28 6.08
C GLN A 159 -4.29 19.06 5.82
N SER A 160 -5.11 19.11 4.77
CA SER A 160 -5.77 17.93 4.21
C SER A 160 -4.68 16.89 3.94
N MET A 161 -4.68 15.81 4.71
CA MET A 161 -3.75 14.70 4.55
C MET A 161 -4.16 13.96 3.27
N GLY A 162 -3.51 14.33 2.16
CA GLY A 162 -3.82 13.79 0.85
C GLY A 162 -3.49 12.30 0.71
N ASN A 163 -4.29 11.55 -0.04
CA ASN A 163 -4.08 10.13 -0.33
C ASN A 163 -3.39 9.91 -1.68
N PHE A 164 -2.70 8.79 -1.84
CA PHE A 164 -2.12 8.44 -3.13
C PHE A 164 -3.21 8.35 -4.24
N PRO A 165 -2.99 8.91 -5.45
CA PRO A 165 -4.00 8.94 -6.51
C PRO A 165 -4.54 7.56 -6.92
N SER A 166 -5.83 7.44 -7.23
CA SER A 166 -6.40 6.19 -7.78
C SER A 166 -6.04 6.00 -9.25
N PRO A 167 -6.24 4.77 -9.77
CA PRO A 167 -6.26 4.53 -11.21
C PRO A 167 -7.19 5.50 -11.94
N ARG A 168 -8.40 5.74 -11.44
CA ARG A 168 -9.35 6.70 -12.02
C ARG A 168 -8.79 8.12 -12.10
N GLU A 169 -8.29 8.65 -10.99
CA GLU A 169 -7.71 10.00 -10.92
C GLU A 169 -6.52 10.16 -11.88
N LEU A 170 -5.63 9.16 -11.94
CA LEU A 170 -4.48 9.18 -12.85
C LEU A 170 -4.86 8.96 -14.32
N ALA A 171 -5.92 8.19 -14.59
CA ALA A 171 -6.42 7.93 -15.94
C ALA A 171 -7.12 9.15 -16.53
N SER A 172 -7.72 10.01 -15.69
CA SER A 172 -8.36 11.25 -16.08
C SER A 172 -7.42 12.45 -16.27
N LEU A 173 -6.13 12.31 -15.93
CA LEU A 173 -5.16 13.39 -16.13
C LEU A 173 -5.07 13.77 -17.61
N ASP A 174 -5.17 15.08 -17.88
CA ASP A 174 -4.98 15.66 -19.20
C ASP A 174 -3.49 15.67 -19.61
N LYS A 175 -3.20 15.95 -20.88
CA LYS A 175 -1.82 15.96 -21.38
C LYS A 175 -0.99 17.12 -20.81
N ASP A 176 -1.64 18.20 -20.40
CA ASP A 176 -0.98 19.44 -20.01
C ASP A 176 -0.46 19.33 -18.58
N PHE A 177 -1.25 18.79 -17.66
CA PHE A 177 -0.87 18.43 -16.29
C PHE A 177 0.26 17.38 -16.27
N LEU A 178 0.29 16.47 -17.24
CA LEU A 178 1.37 15.48 -17.36
C LEU A 178 2.72 16.10 -17.76
N ASN A 179 2.70 17.24 -18.46
CA ASN A 179 3.90 18.00 -18.81
C ASN A 179 4.39 18.85 -17.63
N GLU A 180 3.48 19.29 -16.75
CA GLU A 180 3.81 20.03 -15.53
C GLU A 180 4.39 19.15 -14.42
N CYS A 181 4.06 17.85 -14.41
CA CYS A 181 4.63 16.92 -13.44
C CYS A 181 6.14 16.70 -13.67
N CYS A 182 6.96 16.90 -12.64
CA CYS A 182 8.42 16.62 -12.65
C CYS A 182 8.79 15.12 -12.78
N ILE A 183 7.86 14.28 -13.23
CA ILE A 183 7.98 12.82 -13.33
C ILE A 183 8.57 12.41 -14.71
N GLY A 184 8.73 13.38 -15.63
CA GLY A 184 9.36 13.21 -16.93
C GLY A 184 8.68 12.11 -17.77
N TYR A 185 9.44 11.39 -18.58
CA TYR A 185 8.89 10.36 -19.48
C TYR A 185 8.15 9.21 -18.75
N ARG A 186 8.41 9.01 -17.45
CA ARG A 186 7.80 7.93 -16.65
C ARG A 186 6.30 8.13 -16.46
N ILE A 187 5.82 9.38 -16.50
CA ILE A 187 4.41 9.70 -16.29
C ILE A 187 3.51 9.03 -17.33
N ARG A 188 4.00 8.88 -18.58
CA ARG A 188 3.28 8.18 -19.65
C ARG A 188 3.02 6.71 -19.31
N ASN A 189 3.98 6.06 -18.66
CA ASN A 189 3.85 4.67 -18.23
C ASN A 189 2.88 4.54 -17.04
N ILE A 190 2.84 5.54 -16.15
CA ILE A 190 1.92 5.59 -15.01
C ILE A 190 0.49 5.77 -15.49
N VAL A 191 0.24 6.76 -16.37
CA VAL A 191 -1.10 6.99 -16.94
C VAL A 191 -1.58 5.81 -17.75
N LYS A 192 -0.69 5.19 -18.54
CA LYS A 192 -1.05 3.97 -19.27
C LYS A 192 -1.46 2.85 -18.32
N LEU A 193 -0.69 2.62 -17.26
CA LEU A 193 -1.01 1.63 -16.22
C LEU A 193 -2.35 1.94 -15.55
N ALA A 194 -2.58 3.21 -15.19
CA ALA A 194 -3.82 3.68 -14.59
C ALA A 194 -5.03 3.41 -15.50
N LYS A 195 -4.91 3.71 -16.80
CA LYS A 195 -5.95 3.42 -17.80
C LYS A 195 -6.20 1.92 -17.96
N ASP A 196 -5.14 1.10 -17.99
CA ASP A 196 -5.26 -0.35 -18.11
C ASP A 196 -5.96 -0.97 -16.88
N VAL A 197 -5.71 -0.43 -15.68
CA VAL A 197 -6.38 -0.85 -14.45
C VAL A 197 -7.84 -0.37 -14.42
N GLU A 198 -8.09 0.91 -14.69
CA GLU A 198 -9.44 1.50 -14.67
C GLU A 198 -10.36 0.85 -15.71
N SER A 199 -9.84 0.53 -16.91
CA SER A 199 -10.62 -0.14 -17.95
C SER A 199 -10.77 -1.65 -17.74
N GLY A 200 -10.21 -2.21 -16.66
CA GLY A 200 -10.21 -3.65 -16.37
C GLY A 200 -9.31 -4.52 -17.26
N ARG A 201 -8.51 -3.93 -18.18
CA ARG A 201 -7.53 -4.67 -18.99
C ARG A 201 -6.45 -5.33 -18.14
N LEU A 202 -6.09 -4.69 -17.02
CA LEU A 202 -5.20 -5.22 -16.00
C LEU A 202 -5.90 -5.21 -14.65
N ASN A 203 -6.43 -6.36 -14.23
CA ASN A 203 -6.94 -6.50 -12.87
C ASN A 203 -5.81 -6.92 -11.93
N LEU A 204 -5.38 -6.00 -11.05
CA LEU A 204 -4.32 -6.24 -10.08
C LEU A 204 -4.77 -7.15 -8.92
N ASN A 205 -6.05 -7.11 -8.54
CA ASN A 205 -6.58 -7.95 -7.46
C ASN A 205 -6.49 -9.44 -7.80
N LYS A 206 -6.60 -9.80 -9.08
CA LYS A 206 -6.35 -11.16 -9.59
C LYS A 206 -4.93 -11.69 -9.35
N PHE A 207 -3.97 -10.85 -8.97
CA PHE A 207 -2.65 -11.31 -8.55
C PHE A 207 -2.62 -11.68 -7.07
N GLU A 208 -3.50 -11.10 -6.26
CA GLU A 208 -3.64 -11.37 -4.83
C GLU A 208 -4.53 -12.57 -4.57
N GLU A 209 -5.63 -12.65 -5.31
CA GLU A 209 -6.61 -13.74 -5.27
C GLU A 209 -6.03 -15.05 -5.80
N ALA A 210 -5.23 -14.99 -6.87
CA ALA A 210 -4.74 -16.18 -7.53
C ALA A 210 -3.67 -16.92 -6.72
N ILE A 211 -3.23 -16.43 -5.56
CA ILE A 211 -2.04 -16.95 -4.91
C ILE A 211 -2.28 -18.31 -4.25
N ASP A 212 -3.45 -18.51 -3.65
CA ASP A 212 -3.76 -19.81 -3.05
C ASP A 212 -4.00 -20.89 -4.13
N ALA A 213 -4.22 -20.48 -5.39
CA ALA A 213 -4.47 -21.38 -6.52
C ALA A 213 -3.33 -21.45 -7.57
N ALA A 214 -2.37 -20.53 -7.56
CA ALA A 214 -1.33 -20.41 -8.58
C ALA A 214 0.07 -20.54 -7.99
N SER A 215 0.95 -21.22 -8.71
CA SER A 215 2.36 -21.30 -8.35
C SER A 215 3.07 -19.95 -8.51
N TYR A 216 4.18 -19.80 -7.79
CA TYR A 216 5.09 -18.67 -7.90
C TYR A 216 5.46 -18.38 -9.37
N GLU A 217 5.76 -19.41 -10.16
CA GLU A 217 6.18 -19.32 -11.56
C GLU A 217 5.07 -18.76 -12.44
N ASN A 218 3.81 -19.16 -12.20
CA ASN A 218 2.66 -18.65 -12.95
C ASN A 218 2.47 -17.15 -12.71
N VAL A 219 2.59 -16.71 -11.46
CA VAL A 219 2.46 -15.30 -11.09
C VAL A 219 3.63 -14.48 -11.63
N LEU A 220 4.86 -14.96 -11.51
CA LEU A 220 6.05 -14.33 -12.08
C LEU A 220 5.95 -14.19 -13.61
N SER A 221 5.50 -15.23 -14.31
CA SER A 221 5.30 -15.21 -15.77
C SER A 221 4.29 -14.14 -16.18
N ARG A 222 3.18 -14.00 -15.44
CA ARG A 222 2.19 -12.94 -15.66
C ARG A 222 2.77 -11.55 -15.40
N LEU A 223 3.54 -11.36 -14.34
CA LEU A 223 4.17 -10.07 -14.01
C LEU A 223 5.19 -9.64 -15.07
N LYS A 224 6.04 -10.56 -15.55
CA LYS A 224 7.04 -10.31 -16.60
C LYS A 224 6.41 -9.86 -17.93
N LYS A 225 5.17 -10.27 -18.23
CA LYS A 225 4.45 -9.82 -19.43
C LYS A 225 4.03 -8.34 -19.37
N ILE A 226 4.05 -7.72 -18.19
CA ILE A 226 3.63 -6.33 -18.05
C ILE A 226 4.78 -5.40 -18.42
N LYS A 227 4.61 -4.64 -19.50
CA LYS A 227 5.64 -3.75 -20.04
C LYS A 227 6.18 -2.76 -19.01
N GLY A 228 7.51 -2.69 -18.91
CA GLY A 228 8.23 -1.78 -18.02
C GLY A 228 8.30 -2.24 -16.56
N LEU A 229 8.06 -3.54 -16.29
CA LEU A 229 8.33 -4.15 -14.99
C LEU A 229 9.66 -4.90 -15.07
N GLY A 230 10.71 -4.36 -14.44
CA GLY A 230 12.02 -5.00 -14.38
C GLY A 230 12.07 -6.18 -13.39
N THR A 231 13.24 -6.81 -13.28
CA THR A 231 13.45 -7.93 -12.36
C THR A 231 13.26 -7.53 -10.89
N PHE A 232 13.87 -6.41 -10.48
CA PHE A 232 13.70 -5.83 -9.15
C PHE A 232 12.23 -5.49 -8.85
N ALA A 233 11.56 -4.89 -9.83
CA ALA A 233 10.14 -4.57 -9.79
C ALA A 233 9.25 -5.79 -9.54
N CYS A 234 9.51 -6.87 -10.29
CA CYS A 234 8.79 -8.12 -10.13
C CYS A 234 9.00 -8.68 -8.72
N ALA A 235 10.24 -8.68 -8.22
CA ALA A 235 10.58 -9.17 -6.88
C ALA A 235 9.85 -8.39 -5.78
N ASN A 236 9.81 -7.05 -5.89
CA ASN A 236 9.05 -6.20 -4.96
C ASN A 236 7.56 -6.56 -4.96
N VAL A 237 6.94 -6.63 -6.15
CA VAL A 237 5.51 -6.98 -6.26
C VAL A 237 5.25 -8.39 -5.71
N LEU A 238 6.11 -9.37 -6.03
CA LEU A 238 6.03 -10.74 -5.53
C LEU A 238 6.08 -10.78 -3.99
N MET A 239 7.04 -10.08 -3.39
CA MET A 239 7.13 -9.96 -1.95
C MET A 239 5.86 -9.30 -1.38
N CYS A 240 5.39 -8.22 -2.00
CA CYS A 240 4.14 -7.49 -1.70
C CYS A 240 2.85 -8.30 -1.94
N ILE A 241 2.91 -9.50 -2.48
CA ILE A 241 1.76 -10.41 -2.54
C ILE A 241 1.99 -11.71 -1.72
N GLY A 242 3.21 -11.92 -1.22
CA GLY A 242 3.57 -13.02 -0.33
C GLY A 242 4.34 -14.17 -0.96
N PHE A 243 4.99 -13.91 -2.09
CA PHE A 243 6.03 -14.78 -2.64
C PHE A 243 7.40 -14.24 -2.23
N TYR A 244 8.15 -15.03 -1.47
CA TYR A 244 9.46 -14.65 -0.91
C TYR A 244 10.63 -15.36 -1.61
N GLN A 245 10.38 -16.09 -2.70
CA GLN A 245 11.39 -16.81 -3.48
C GLN A 245 12.39 -15.87 -4.16
N MET A 246 12.01 -14.60 -4.36
CA MET A 246 12.84 -13.59 -4.98
C MET A 246 12.90 -12.35 -4.10
N VAL A 247 14.10 -12.02 -3.62
CA VAL A 247 14.35 -10.82 -2.82
C VAL A 247 14.65 -9.65 -3.76
N PRO A 248 13.99 -8.50 -3.60
CA PRO A 248 14.31 -7.28 -4.35
C PRO A 248 15.62 -6.71 -3.80
N ILE A 249 16.73 -7.06 -4.44
CA ILE A 249 18.06 -6.56 -4.11
C ILE A 249 18.44 -5.50 -5.13
N ASP A 250 18.67 -4.27 -4.68
CA ASP A 250 19.17 -3.19 -5.52
C ASP A 250 20.71 -3.10 -5.49
N THR A 251 21.26 -2.23 -6.33
CA THR A 251 22.72 -2.08 -6.44
C THR A 251 23.37 -1.51 -5.20
N GLU A 252 22.64 -0.75 -4.36
CA GLU A 252 23.18 -0.25 -3.09
C GLU A 252 23.26 -1.36 -2.04
N THR A 253 22.27 -2.26 -2.03
CA THR A 253 22.25 -3.44 -1.16
C THR A 253 23.40 -4.39 -1.50
N PHE A 254 23.79 -4.49 -2.77
CA PHE A 254 24.97 -5.26 -3.18
C PHE A 254 26.32 -4.64 -2.77
N ARG A 255 26.37 -3.34 -2.43
CA ARG A 255 27.63 -2.64 -2.12
C ARG A 255 28.09 -2.82 -0.66
N HIS A 256 27.23 -3.29 0.23
CA HIS A 256 27.47 -3.44 1.66
C HIS A 256 27.29 -4.89 2.12
#